data_AF-A0A971YMZ0-F1
#
_entry.id   AF-A0A971YMZ0-F1
#
_cell.length_a   1.000
_cell.length_b   1.000
_cell.length_c   1.000
_cell.angle_alpha   90.00
_cell.angle_beta   90.00
_cell.angle_gamma   90.00
#
_symmetry.space_group_name_H-M   'P 1'
#
loop_
_entity.id
_entity.type
_entity.pdbx_description
1 polymer ?
#
loop_
_entity_poly.entity_id
_entity_poly.type
_entity_poly.pdbx_seq_one_letter_code
_entity_poly.pdbx_strand_id
1 'polypeptide(L)'
;MSILIILVLAAPVNCNALRVEKNCNGRVAVLVDSSWDYSHGWSETDYVGIVRELTSALEYLGYGYDLVDEKTPQQELERYAILMAVTGSQGERILSYGKGTGRPVVVFYSLGAELAAALDILPGDFVLDKEEERPLELKKESPLTAGLMSHHSAIPWWGAYEHRFGKEAEVLLSTPNGLPVLVEQRGTAGHYIFF
;
A
#
# COMPACT_ATOMS: atom_id res chain seq x y z
N MET A 1 -16.00 -7.37 -0.33
CA MET A 1 -15.49 -6.44 -1.34
C MET A 1 -14.43 -5.60 -0.62
N SER A 2 -13.19 -6.03 -0.73
CA SER A 2 -12.10 -5.67 0.19
C SER A 2 -11.61 -4.22 -0.02
N ILE A 3 -11.10 -3.59 1.05
CA ILE A 3 -10.62 -2.18 1.12
C ILE A 3 -9.63 -1.80 0.03
N LEU A 4 -8.94 -2.79 -0.52
CA LEU A 4 -8.05 -2.60 -1.66
C LEU A 4 -8.71 -1.86 -2.82
N ILE A 5 -10.00 -2.12 -3.09
CA ILE A 5 -10.75 -1.41 -4.12
C ILE A 5 -10.90 0.07 -3.75
N ILE A 6 -11.05 0.39 -2.47
CA ILE A 6 -11.33 1.75 -2.00
C ILE A 6 -10.06 2.61 -1.95
N LEU A 7 -8.90 2.03 -1.64
CA LEU A 7 -7.62 2.74 -1.68
C LEU A 7 -7.10 3.02 -3.09
N VAL A 8 -7.30 2.07 -4.01
CA VAL A 8 -6.94 2.24 -5.42
C VAL A 8 -7.87 3.27 -6.11
N LEU A 9 -9.09 3.45 -5.61
CA LEU A 9 -10.01 4.53 -6.03
C LEU A 9 -9.58 5.93 -5.58
N ALA A 10 -8.88 6.01 -4.45
CA ALA A 10 -8.64 7.26 -3.75
C ALA A 10 -7.22 7.80 -3.96
N ALA A 11 -6.29 6.98 -4.48
CA ALA A 11 -5.09 7.51 -5.09
C ALA A 11 -5.54 8.36 -6.29
N PRO A 12 -5.25 9.68 -6.33
CA PRO A 12 -5.60 10.49 -7.48
C PRO A 12 -4.64 10.12 -8.60
N VAL A 13 -4.88 8.98 -9.24
CA VAL A 13 -4.30 8.68 -10.54
C VAL A 13 -5.12 9.51 -11.50
N ASN A 14 -4.85 10.82 -11.51
CA ASN A 14 -5.07 11.57 -12.72
C ASN A 14 -4.08 10.97 -13.72
N CYS A 15 -4.49 9.87 -14.36
CA CYS A 15 -3.67 9.07 -15.27
C CYS A 15 -3.17 9.97 -16.43
N ASN A 16 -3.88 11.07 -16.68
CA ASN A 16 -3.48 12.15 -17.57
C ASN A 16 -2.30 13.00 -17.07
N ALA A 17 -2.09 13.17 -15.75
CA ALA A 17 -0.94 13.89 -15.20
C ALA A 17 0.33 13.01 -15.18
N LEU A 18 0.21 11.71 -14.91
CA LEU A 18 1.34 10.77 -14.92
C LEU A 18 1.79 10.37 -16.33
N ARG A 19 0.90 10.43 -17.34
CA ARG A 19 1.24 10.23 -18.76
C ARG A 19 2.12 11.32 -19.38
N VAL A 20 2.32 12.45 -18.69
CA VAL A 20 3.15 13.56 -19.19
C VAL A 20 4.65 13.31 -18.90
N GLU A 21 4.99 12.39 -18.01
CA GLU A 21 6.39 12.00 -17.80
C GLU A 21 6.86 11.05 -18.91
N LYS A 22 7.91 11.47 -19.64
CA LYS A 22 8.47 10.78 -20.82
C LYS A 22 8.82 9.29 -20.62
N ASN A 23 8.94 8.82 -19.37
CA ASN A 23 9.36 7.45 -19.03
C ASN A 23 8.30 6.64 -18.27
N CYS A 24 7.10 7.18 -18.02
CA CYS A 24 6.02 6.47 -17.33
C CYS A 24 5.16 5.65 -18.32
N ASN A 25 4.92 4.37 -18.03
CA ASN A 25 4.09 3.47 -18.84
C ASN A 25 2.59 3.55 -18.46
N GLY A 26 2.24 4.28 -17.39
CA GLY A 26 0.87 4.44 -16.91
C GLY A 26 0.25 3.18 -16.26
N ARG A 27 1.06 2.13 -16.02
CA ARG A 27 0.63 0.86 -15.42
C ARG A 27 1.07 0.78 -13.96
N VAL A 28 0.46 -0.14 -13.22
CA VAL A 28 0.83 -0.47 -11.84
C VAL A 28 1.78 -1.68 -11.85
N ALA A 29 2.90 -1.58 -11.15
CA ALA A 29 3.74 -2.72 -10.83
C ALA A 29 3.23 -3.34 -9.54
N VAL A 30 2.82 -4.61 -9.58
CA VAL A 30 2.53 -5.40 -8.38
C VAL A 30 3.74 -6.26 -8.09
N LEU A 31 4.51 -5.87 -7.06
CA LEU A 31 5.74 -6.54 -6.66
C LEU A 31 5.41 -7.80 -5.86
N VAL A 32 5.72 -8.94 -6.47
CA VAL A 32 5.62 -10.25 -5.84
C VAL A 32 6.96 -10.68 -5.25
N ASP A 33 6.90 -11.34 -4.10
CA ASP A 33 8.03 -11.91 -3.39
C ASP A 33 8.05 -13.42 -3.63
N SER A 34 8.94 -13.87 -4.50
CA SER A 34 9.06 -15.29 -4.85
C SER A 34 9.57 -16.14 -3.69
N SER A 35 10.20 -15.51 -2.69
CA SER A 35 10.80 -16.16 -1.53
C SER A 35 9.86 -16.28 -0.34
N TRP A 36 8.65 -15.71 -0.43
CA TRP A 36 7.67 -15.75 0.64
C TRP A 36 7.29 -17.20 0.96
N ASP A 37 7.43 -17.57 2.23
CA ASP A 37 7.04 -18.89 2.69
C ASP A 37 5.52 -18.98 2.81
N TYR A 38 4.90 -19.53 1.77
CA TYR A 38 3.46 -19.78 1.65
C TYR A 38 2.91 -20.72 2.75
N SER A 39 3.76 -21.38 3.53
CA SER A 39 3.36 -22.25 4.64
C SER A 39 3.13 -21.53 5.97
N HIS A 40 3.61 -20.28 6.10
CA HIS A 40 3.46 -19.45 7.29
C HIS A 40 2.46 -18.28 7.10
N GLY A 41 1.65 -18.31 6.03
CA GLY A 41 0.48 -17.45 5.89
C GLY A 41 -0.68 -17.97 6.75
N TRP A 42 -1.40 -17.07 7.43
CA TRP A 42 -2.63 -17.42 8.13
C TRP A 42 -3.61 -18.07 7.15
N SER A 43 -4.37 -19.09 7.58
CA SER A 43 -5.27 -19.86 6.71
C SER A 43 -6.36 -19.05 6.00
N GLU A 44 -6.58 -17.81 6.43
CA GLU A 44 -7.62 -16.90 5.91
C GLU A 44 -7.05 -15.81 4.98
N THR A 45 -5.73 -15.59 4.98
CA THR A 45 -5.03 -14.58 4.15
C THR A 45 -3.69 -15.14 3.67
N ASP A 46 -3.73 -16.07 2.72
CA ASP A 46 -2.52 -16.49 2.05
C ASP A 46 -1.99 -15.38 1.12
N TYR A 47 -0.67 -15.29 0.98
CA TYR A 47 0.00 -14.28 0.16
C TYR A 47 -0.60 -14.20 -1.27
N VAL A 48 -0.91 -15.37 -1.84
CA VAL A 48 -1.53 -15.50 -3.16
C VAL A 48 -2.94 -14.91 -3.18
N GLY A 49 -3.73 -15.09 -2.13
CA GLY A 49 -5.04 -14.49 -1.96
C GLY A 49 -4.99 -12.97 -1.98
N ILE A 50 -4.03 -12.37 -1.26
CA ILE A 50 -3.85 -10.91 -1.24
C ILE A 50 -3.46 -10.39 -2.63
N VAL A 51 -2.50 -11.05 -3.30
CA VAL A 51 -2.12 -10.70 -4.68
C VAL A 51 -3.33 -10.80 -5.61
N ARG A 52 -4.13 -11.86 -5.50
CA ARG A 52 -5.32 -12.07 -6.33
C ARG A 52 -6.38 -11.00 -6.07
N GLU A 53 -6.63 -10.64 -4.83
CA GLU A 53 -7.57 -9.55 -4.50
C GLU A 53 -7.07 -8.22 -5.02
N LEU A 54 -5.76 -7.98 -4.96
CA LEU A 54 -5.13 -6.79 -5.50
C LEU A 54 -5.28 -6.65 -7.00
N THR A 55 -4.93 -7.71 -7.74
CA THR A 55 -5.08 -7.70 -9.18
C THR A 55 -6.55 -7.60 -9.59
N SER A 56 -7.46 -8.31 -8.90
CA SER A 56 -8.90 -8.20 -9.15
C SER A 56 -9.44 -6.79 -8.92
N ALA A 57 -8.95 -6.09 -7.88
CA ALA A 57 -9.30 -4.70 -7.63
C ALA A 57 -8.79 -3.77 -8.74
N LEU A 58 -7.55 -3.96 -9.19
CA LEU A 58 -6.97 -3.18 -10.29
C LEU A 58 -7.76 -3.40 -11.61
N GLU A 59 -8.13 -4.64 -11.91
CA GLU A 59 -8.97 -4.98 -13.08
C GLU A 59 -10.35 -4.34 -12.99
N TYR A 60 -11.02 -4.47 -11.84
CA TYR A 60 -12.34 -3.87 -11.61
C TYR A 60 -12.33 -2.35 -11.81
N LEU A 61 -11.24 -1.70 -11.44
CA LEU A 61 -11.04 -0.26 -11.56
C LEU A 61 -10.47 0.19 -12.91
N GLY A 62 -10.17 -0.76 -13.82
CA GLY A 62 -9.65 -0.47 -15.16
C GLY A 62 -8.18 -0.06 -15.19
N TYR A 63 -7.41 -0.33 -14.14
CA TYR A 63 -5.97 -0.11 -14.13
C TYR A 63 -5.24 -1.25 -14.85
N GLY A 64 -4.37 -0.90 -15.79
CA GLY A 64 -3.40 -1.85 -16.33
C GLY A 64 -2.31 -2.14 -15.30
N TYR A 65 -2.00 -3.41 -15.07
CA TYR A 65 -0.97 -3.82 -14.12
C TYR A 65 -0.10 -4.94 -14.67
N ASP A 66 1.11 -5.06 -14.14
CA ASP A 66 2.01 -6.18 -14.37
C ASP A 66 2.48 -6.75 -13.03
N LEU A 67 2.52 -8.08 -12.94
CA LEU A 67 3.19 -8.76 -11.83
C LEU A 67 4.71 -8.72 -12.09
N VAL A 68 5.46 -8.16 -11.16
CA VAL A 68 6.92 -8.03 -11.24
C VAL A 68 7.56 -8.69 -10.04
N ASP A 69 8.74 -9.28 -10.22
CA ASP A 69 9.48 -9.97 -9.18
C ASP A 69 10.86 -9.33 -8.96
N GLU A 70 11.68 -9.96 -8.11
CA GLU A 70 13.05 -9.54 -7.81
C GLU A 70 13.97 -9.52 -9.05
N LYS A 71 13.63 -10.23 -10.13
CA LYS A 71 14.43 -10.31 -11.35
C LYS A 71 14.17 -9.15 -12.30
N THR A 72 13.06 -8.45 -12.13
CA THR A 72 12.77 -7.25 -12.91
C THR A 72 13.87 -6.21 -12.64
N PRO A 73 14.51 -5.60 -13.63
CA PRO A 73 15.51 -4.57 -13.37
C PRO A 73 14.91 -3.32 -12.71
N GLN A 74 15.67 -2.65 -11.83
CA GLN A 74 15.22 -1.41 -11.17
C GLN A 74 14.82 -0.32 -12.19
N GLN A 75 15.58 -0.17 -13.28
CA GLN A 75 15.29 0.79 -14.35
C GLN A 75 13.95 0.51 -15.06
N GLU A 76 13.56 -0.76 -15.14
CA GLU A 76 12.26 -1.16 -15.70
C GLU A 76 11.14 -0.89 -14.70
N LEU A 77 11.38 -1.15 -13.41
CA LEU A 77 10.46 -0.84 -12.32
C LEU A 77 10.12 0.66 -12.26
N GLU A 78 11.09 1.53 -12.48
CA GLU A 78 10.93 2.99 -12.48
C GLU A 78 10.06 3.53 -13.63
N ARG A 79 9.65 2.66 -14.58
CA ARG A 79 8.71 3.03 -15.64
C ARG A 79 7.26 2.95 -15.19
N TYR A 80 6.96 2.30 -14.08
CA TYR A 80 5.58 2.16 -13.61
C TYR A 80 5.06 3.43 -12.94
N ALA A 81 3.75 3.65 -13.02
CA ALA A 81 3.10 4.80 -12.41
C ALA A 81 2.96 4.67 -10.89
N ILE A 82 2.78 3.43 -10.42
CA ILE A 82 2.62 3.07 -9.01
C ILE A 82 3.35 1.75 -8.78
N LEU A 83 4.02 1.64 -7.64
CA LEU A 83 4.52 0.37 -7.12
C LEU A 83 3.62 -0.10 -5.98
N MET A 84 3.09 -1.31 -6.06
CA MET A 84 2.30 -1.93 -5.00
C MET A 84 3.03 -3.18 -4.53
N ALA A 85 3.41 -3.23 -3.26
CA ALA A 85 4.11 -4.35 -2.65
C ALA A 85 3.25 -4.95 -1.55
N VAL A 86 3.00 -6.27 -1.60
CA VAL A 86 2.24 -6.95 -0.54
C VAL A 86 3.00 -6.90 0.79
N THR A 87 4.34 -6.96 0.73
CA THR A 87 5.24 -6.87 1.87
C THR A 87 6.40 -5.92 1.55
N GLY A 88 6.98 -5.33 2.59
CA GLY A 88 8.18 -4.49 2.56
C GLY A 88 9.48 -5.29 2.62
N SER A 89 9.46 -6.60 2.32
CA SER A 89 10.64 -7.46 2.36
C SER A 89 11.72 -7.02 1.39
N GLN A 90 11.33 -6.46 0.24
CA GLN A 90 12.24 -5.89 -0.76
C GLN A 90 12.51 -4.39 -0.50
N GLY A 91 12.90 -4.05 0.73
CA GLY A 91 13.01 -2.67 1.22
C GLY A 91 13.89 -1.77 0.35
N GLU A 92 15.13 -2.18 0.05
CA GLU A 92 16.05 -1.41 -0.82
C GLU A 92 15.43 -1.07 -2.19
N ARG A 93 14.73 -2.03 -2.79
CA ARG A 93 14.12 -1.91 -4.12
C ARG A 93 12.92 -0.96 -4.10
N ILE A 94 12.08 -1.10 -3.08
CA ILE A 94 10.92 -0.22 -2.83
C ILE A 94 11.39 1.22 -2.61
N LEU A 95 12.40 1.42 -1.76
CA LEU A 95 13.01 2.73 -1.48
C LEU A 95 13.63 3.35 -2.73
N SER A 96 14.34 2.55 -3.53
CA SER A 96 14.96 3.01 -4.77
C SER A 96 13.91 3.51 -5.77
N TYR A 97 12.80 2.80 -5.92
CA TYR A 97 11.69 3.25 -6.76
C TYR A 97 11.06 4.55 -6.21
N GLY A 98 10.70 4.58 -4.92
CA GLY A 98 10.02 5.72 -4.30
C GLY A 98 10.87 7.00 -4.37
N LYS A 99 12.16 6.90 -4.06
CA LYS A 99 13.10 8.03 -4.12
C LYS A 99 13.48 8.42 -5.54
N GLY A 100 13.66 7.44 -6.43
CA GLY A 100 14.08 7.67 -7.82
C GLY A 100 12.98 8.30 -8.67
N THR A 101 11.72 7.95 -8.40
CA THR A 101 10.57 8.41 -9.21
C THR A 101 9.75 9.50 -8.52
N GLY A 102 9.74 9.56 -7.19
CA GLY A 102 8.80 10.39 -6.43
C GLY A 102 7.34 9.95 -6.56
N ARG A 103 7.06 8.82 -7.20
CA ARG A 103 5.71 8.29 -7.45
C ARG A 103 5.20 7.48 -6.26
N PRO A 104 3.88 7.25 -6.17
CA PRO A 104 3.29 6.51 -5.06
C PRO A 104 3.81 5.08 -4.96
N VAL A 105 4.11 4.68 -3.73
CA VAL A 105 4.37 3.31 -3.31
C VAL A 105 3.28 2.91 -2.33
N VAL A 106 2.60 1.79 -2.57
CA VAL A 106 1.66 1.19 -1.63
C VAL A 106 2.28 -0.06 -1.04
N VAL A 107 2.37 -0.14 0.29
CA VAL A 107 2.88 -1.32 1.01
C VAL A 107 1.79 -1.81 1.93
N PHE A 108 1.40 -3.07 1.80
CA PHE A 108 0.28 -3.61 2.56
C PHE A 108 0.71 -4.16 3.93
N TYR A 109 0.98 -5.45 4.04
CA TYR A 109 1.02 -6.15 5.32
C TYR A 109 2.18 -5.77 6.24
N SER A 110 3.41 -6.06 5.82
CA SER A 110 4.59 -5.97 6.68
C SER A 110 5.52 -4.90 6.14
N LEU A 111 6.05 -4.03 7.00
CA LEU A 111 6.88 -2.91 6.54
C LEU A 111 8.34 -3.28 6.31
N GLY A 112 8.82 -4.46 6.70
CA GLY A 112 10.24 -4.83 6.56
C GLY A 112 11.20 -3.93 7.33
N ALA A 113 12.30 -4.48 7.87
CA ALA A 113 13.20 -3.72 8.74
C ALA A 113 13.89 -2.55 8.02
N GLU A 114 14.32 -2.75 6.78
CA GLU A 114 15.05 -1.75 5.99
C GLU A 114 14.18 -0.56 5.62
N LEU A 115 12.97 -0.82 5.12
CA LEU A 115 12.02 0.22 4.74
C LEU A 115 11.54 0.98 5.98
N ALA A 116 11.24 0.29 7.09
CA ALA A 116 10.87 0.95 8.34
C ALA A 116 11.97 1.90 8.85
N ALA A 117 13.23 1.43 8.87
CA ALA A 117 14.35 2.25 9.31
C ALA A 117 14.58 3.48 8.41
N ALA A 118 14.49 3.31 7.09
CA ALA A 118 14.69 4.39 6.13
C ALA A 118 13.59 5.47 6.18
N LEU A 119 12.39 5.10 6.64
CA LEU A 119 11.23 5.98 6.72
C LEU A 119 10.94 6.51 8.12
N ASP A 120 11.88 6.34 9.07
CA ASP A 120 11.71 6.76 10.47
C ASP A 120 10.48 6.13 11.14
N ILE A 121 10.22 4.86 10.81
CA ILE A 121 9.14 4.07 11.38
C ILE A 121 9.75 3.15 12.43
N LEU A 122 9.32 3.30 13.68
CA LEU A 122 9.72 2.35 14.70
C LEU A 122 8.96 1.04 14.48
N PRO A 123 9.67 -0.10 14.35
CA PRO A 123 9.04 -1.39 14.13
C PRO A 123 8.02 -1.74 15.23
N GLY A 124 6.87 -2.23 14.80
CA GLY A 124 5.88 -2.91 15.60
C GLY A 124 5.34 -4.09 14.80
N ASP A 125 4.25 -4.71 15.24
CA ASP A 125 3.61 -5.76 14.47
C ASP A 125 2.46 -5.21 13.61
N PHE A 126 2.09 -5.99 12.60
CA PHE A 126 0.79 -5.86 11.96
C PHE A 126 -0.16 -6.82 12.67
N VAL A 127 -1.14 -6.27 13.37
CA VAL A 127 -2.05 -7.04 14.20
C VAL A 127 -3.34 -7.26 13.42
N LEU A 128 -3.68 -8.53 13.20
CA LEU A 128 -4.99 -8.91 12.68
C LEU A 128 -6.03 -8.58 13.74
N ASP A 129 -6.99 -7.71 13.39
CA ASP A 129 -8.12 -7.48 14.28
C ASP A 129 -9.28 -8.34 13.82
N LYS A 130 -9.68 -9.27 14.69
CA LYS A 130 -10.83 -10.13 14.47
C LYS A 130 -12.15 -9.43 14.82
N GLU A 131 -12.09 -8.23 15.40
CA GLU A 131 -13.24 -7.36 15.64
C GLU A 131 -13.53 -6.47 14.42
N GLU A 132 -13.71 -7.08 13.23
CA GLU A 132 -14.15 -6.40 11.99
C GLU A 132 -15.47 -5.60 12.12
N GLU A 133 -16.13 -5.70 13.28
CA GLU A 133 -17.44 -5.11 13.54
C GLU A 133 -17.38 -3.64 13.97
N ARG A 134 -16.23 -3.12 14.42
CA ARG A 134 -16.13 -1.71 14.81
C ARG A 134 -15.71 -0.83 13.63
N PRO A 135 -16.45 0.26 13.36
CA PRO A 135 -16.13 1.13 12.24
C PRO A 135 -14.78 1.82 12.49
N LEU A 136 -13.95 1.87 11.44
CA LEU A 136 -12.74 2.67 11.42
C LEU A 136 -13.05 4.15 11.66
N GLU A 137 -12.14 4.82 12.33
CA GLU A 137 -12.21 6.25 12.57
C GLU A 137 -11.42 7.00 11.51
N LEU A 138 -12.11 7.88 10.78
CA LEU A 138 -11.48 8.84 9.89
C LEU A 138 -10.75 9.90 10.72
N LYS A 139 -9.43 9.93 10.61
CA LYS A 139 -8.60 10.93 11.28
C LYS A 139 -8.38 12.17 10.41
N LYS A 140 -8.30 11.99 9.09
CA LYS A 140 -8.07 13.09 8.15
C LYS A 140 -8.68 12.81 6.78
N GLU A 141 -9.45 13.77 6.26
CA GLU A 141 -9.88 13.80 4.87
C GLU A 141 -8.69 14.12 3.96
N SER A 142 -8.48 13.30 2.94
CA SER A 142 -7.48 13.46 1.90
C SER A 142 -8.02 12.85 0.60
N PRO A 143 -7.35 13.02 -0.55
CA PRO A 143 -7.72 12.29 -1.75
C PRO A 143 -7.87 10.78 -1.50
N LEU A 144 -7.04 10.18 -0.63
CA LEU A 144 -7.04 8.75 -0.28
C LEU A 144 -8.24 8.32 0.60
N THR A 145 -8.93 9.25 1.24
CA THR A 145 -10.11 8.97 2.09
C THR A 145 -11.38 9.67 1.58
N ALA A 146 -11.28 10.40 0.48
CA ALA A 146 -12.38 11.18 -0.07
C ALA A 146 -13.57 10.27 -0.43
N GLY A 147 -14.70 10.52 0.24
CA GLY A 147 -15.94 9.77 0.02
C GLY A 147 -15.96 8.37 0.65
N LEU A 148 -14.90 7.96 1.35
CA LEU A 148 -14.79 6.66 2.00
C LEU A 148 -15.92 6.43 3.01
N MET A 149 -16.14 7.41 3.89
CA MET A 149 -17.12 7.34 4.98
C MET A 149 -18.53 7.73 4.54
N SER A 150 -18.70 8.38 3.39
CA SER A 150 -20.02 8.75 2.88
C SER A 150 -20.70 7.63 2.08
N HIS A 151 -19.92 6.69 1.55
CA HIS A 151 -20.42 5.56 0.75
C HIS A 151 -20.50 4.24 1.54
N HIS A 152 -19.88 4.15 2.71
CA HIS A 152 -19.81 2.92 3.51
C HIS A 152 -20.16 3.17 4.98
N SER A 153 -21.13 2.43 5.52
CA SER A 153 -21.52 2.49 6.94
C SER A 153 -20.50 1.82 7.87
N ALA A 154 -19.71 0.90 7.32
CA ALA A 154 -18.54 0.27 7.94
C ALA A 154 -17.60 -0.18 6.83
N ILE A 155 -16.30 -0.02 7.05
CA ILE A 155 -15.25 -0.42 6.12
C ILE A 155 -14.68 -1.72 6.69
N PRO A 156 -14.79 -2.88 6.01
CA PRO A 156 -14.11 -4.10 6.46
C PRO A 156 -12.61 -3.82 6.53
N TRP A 157 -11.83 -4.47 7.38
CA TRP A 157 -10.37 -4.27 7.43
C TRP A 157 -9.67 -5.48 8.02
N TRP A 158 -8.45 -5.77 7.59
CA TRP A 158 -7.75 -7.00 7.97
C TRP A 158 -6.94 -6.85 9.25
N GLY A 159 -6.38 -5.67 9.49
CA GLY A 159 -5.51 -5.42 10.61
C GLY A 159 -5.04 -3.99 10.69
N ALA A 160 -4.30 -3.71 11.77
CA ALA A 160 -3.77 -2.40 12.08
C ALA A 160 -2.30 -2.51 12.44
N TYR A 161 -1.58 -1.40 12.30
CA TYR A 161 -0.18 -1.30 12.63
C TYR A 161 0.00 -0.92 14.10
N GLU A 162 0.84 -1.66 14.82
CA GLU A 162 1.42 -1.19 16.09
C GLU A 162 2.69 -0.34 15.87
N HIS A 163 3.10 -0.20 14.60
CA HIS A 163 4.23 0.62 14.21
C HIS A 163 4.02 2.07 14.63
N ARG A 164 5.10 2.72 15.11
CA ARG A 164 5.09 4.16 15.38
C ARG A 164 5.71 4.87 14.19
N PHE A 165 4.85 5.44 13.36
CA PHE A 165 5.27 6.20 12.19
C PHE A 165 5.89 7.54 12.59
N GLY A 166 6.90 7.96 11.82
CA GLY A 166 7.63 9.21 12.04
C GLY A 166 6.79 10.46 11.72
N LYS A 167 7.40 11.63 11.95
CA LYS A 167 6.73 12.95 11.82
C LYS A 167 6.22 13.31 10.42
N GLU A 168 6.72 12.64 9.38
CA GLU A 168 6.31 12.85 7.98
C GLU A 168 5.08 12.02 7.59
N ALA A 169 4.62 11.15 8.48
CA ALA A 169 3.47 10.29 8.26
C ALA A 169 2.18 10.91 8.84
N GLU A 170 1.10 10.70 8.11
CA GLU A 170 -0.25 11.08 8.48
C GLU A 170 -1.12 9.84 8.55
N VAL A 171 -1.63 9.54 9.75
CA VAL A 171 -2.64 8.49 9.93
C VAL A 171 -3.96 9.03 9.38
N LEU A 172 -4.49 8.39 8.36
CA LEU A 172 -5.74 8.77 7.70
C LEU A 172 -6.93 8.00 8.27
N LEU A 173 -6.75 6.71 8.56
CA LEU A 173 -7.73 5.85 9.23
C LEU A 173 -7.07 5.15 10.41
N SER A 174 -7.82 5.00 11.50
CA SER A 174 -7.40 4.20 12.65
C SER A 174 -8.51 3.30 13.15
N THR A 175 -8.14 2.31 13.96
CA THR A 175 -9.09 1.60 14.82
C THR A 175 -9.62 2.55 15.90
N PRO A 176 -10.73 2.21 16.58
CA PRO A 176 -11.23 2.97 17.74
C PRO A 176 -10.24 3.05 18.90
N ASN A 177 -9.32 2.07 19.00
CA ASN A 177 -8.26 2.06 20.00
C ASN A 177 -7.04 2.91 19.59
N GLY A 178 -7.10 3.55 18.41
CA GLY A 178 -6.07 4.46 17.91
C GLY A 178 -4.94 3.79 17.14
N LEU A 179 -5.05 2.50 16.79
CA LEU A 179 -4.04 1.84 15.95
C LEU A 179 -4.19 2.30 14.50
N PRO A 180 -3.12 2.75 13.82
CA PRO A 180 -3.17 3.12 12.42
C PRO A 180 -3.61 1.96 11.52
N VAL A 181 -4.49 2.23 10.56
CA VAL A 181 -4.92 1.27 9.53
C VAL A 181 -4.55 1.77 8.14
N LEU A 182 -4.72 3.07 7.87
CA LEU A 182 -4.25 3.69 6.64
C LEU A 182 -3.32 4.85 7.00
N VAL A 183 -2.09 4.80 6.51
CA VAL A 183 -1.10 5.85 6.74
C VAL A 183 -0.54 6.34 5.42
N GLU A 184 -0.44 7.64 5.26
CA GLU A 184 0.23 8.29 4.13
C GLU A 184 1.49 9.00 4.64
N GLN A 185 2.63 8.73 4.03
CA GLN A 185 3.89 9.41 4.33
C GLN A 185 4.43 10.08 3.07
N ARG A 186 4.63 11.39 3.14
CA ARG A 186 5.19 12.19 2.04
C ARG A 186 6.42 12.93 2.53
N GLY A 187 7.56 12.67 1.90
CA GLY A 187 8.82 13.25 2.34
C GLY A 187 9.93 13.14 1.31
N THR A 188 11.14 13.39 1.77
CA THR A 188 12.35 13.34 0.91
C THR A 188 12.65 11.94 0.36
N ALA A 189 12.12 10.91 1.01
CA ALA A 189 12.25 9.52 0.59
C ALA A 189 11.23 9.10 -0.48
N GLY A 190 10.21 9.92 -0.76
CA GLY A 190 9.13 9.61 -1.70
C GLY A 190 7.72 9.74 -1.10
N HIS A 191 6.76 9.13 -1.77
CA HIS A 191 5.35 9.07 -1.37
C HIS A 191 4.95 7.62 -1.09
N TYR A 192 4.70 7.31 0.18
CA TYR A 192 4.37 5.98 0.66
C TYR A 192 2.97 5.94 1.26
N ILE A 193 2.26 4.85 1.01
CA ILE A 193 0.94 4.56 1.55
C ILE A 193 1.03 3.17 2.19
N PHE A 194 0.61 3.07 3.44
CA PHE A 194 0.63 1.84 4.22
C PHE A 194 -0.80 1.42 4.54
N PHE A 195 -1.15 0.16 4.24
CA PHE A 195 -2.46 -0.40 4.53
C PHE A 195 -2.47 -1.88 4.97
#